data_AF-A0A090KGU4-F1
#
_entry.id   AF-A0A090KGU4-F1
#
_cell.length_a   1.000
_cell.length_b   1.000
_cell.length_c   1.000
_cell.angle_alpha   90.00
_cell.angle_beta   90.00
_cell.angle_gamma   90.00
#
_symmetry.space_group_name_H-M   'P 1'
#
loop_
_entity.id
_entity.type
_entity.pdbx_description
1 polymer ?
#
loop_
_entity_poly.entity_id
_entity_poly.type
_entity_poly.pdbx_seq_one_letter_code
_entity_poly.pdbx_strand_id
1 'polypeptide(L)' 'MAATLFRHAKGVLSYYKTGLTSGEMEGINRKIRGLLASAFGFRDHDFLKLRLYALDDGKFKFVG' A
#
# COMPACT_ATOMS: atom_id res chain seq x y z
N MET A 1 22.40 -8.11 8.06
CA MET A 1 21.88 -7.91 6.68
C MET A 1 21.87 -9.19 5.85
N ALA A 2 22.93 -10.01 5.87
CA ALA A 2 22.97 -11.27 5.11
C ALA A 2 21.86 -12.27 5.49
N ALA A 3 21.60 -12.49 6.78
CA ALA A 3 20.60 -13.45 7.25
C ALA A 3 19.16 -13.13 6.78
N THR A 4 18.82 -11.85 6.66
CA THR A 4 17.49 -11.40 6.22
C THR A 4 17.27 -11.66 4.73
N LEU A 5 18.31 -11.52 3.90
CA LEU A 5 18.25 -11.82 2.47
C LEU A 5 18.10 -13.31 2.22
N PHE A 6 18.87 -14.15 2.92
CA PHE A 6 18.75 -15.61 2.80
C PHE A 6 17.35 -16.11 3.19
N ARG A 7 16.74 -15.54 4.24
CA ARG A 7 15.38 -15.89 4.67
C ARG A 7 14.32 -15.58 3.62
N HIS A 8 14.50 -14.52 2.83
CA HIS A 8 13.54 -14.06 1.82
C HIS A 8 13.93 -14.39 0.38
N ALA A 9 15.05 -15.11 0.18
CA ALA A 9 15.61 -15.41 -1.13
C ALA A 9 14.61 -16.14 -2.07
N LYS A 10 13.77 -17.01 -1.52
CA LYS A 10 12.72 -17.71 -2.28
C LYS A 10 11.70 -16.73 -2.89
N GLY A 11 11.30 -15.70 -2.15
CA GLY A 11 10.39 -14.67 -2.64
C GLY A 11 11.03 -13.80 -3.72
N VAL A 12 12.29 -13.41 -3.51
CA VAL A 12 13.08 -12.63 -4.48
C VAL A 12 13.26 -13.41 -5.79
N LEU A 13 13.57 -14.71 -5.71
CA LEU A 13 13.76 -15.54 -6.91
C LEU A 13 12.43 -15.85 -7.62
N SER A 14 11.31 -15.90 -6.87
CA SER A 14 9.97 -16.12 -7.44
C SER A 14 9.53 -15.01 -8.40
N TYR A 15 10.13 -13.81 -8.31
CA TYR A 15 9.90 -12.72 -9.25
C TYR A 15 10.17 -13.14 -10.70
N TYR A 16 11.27 -13.84 -10.97
CA TYR A 16 11.66 -14.25 -12.33
C TYR A 16 10.67 -15.22 -12.99
N LYS A 17 9.88 -15.94 -12.20
CA LYS A 17 8.87 -16.90 -12.70
C LYS A 17 7.48 -16.30 -12.80
N THR A 18 7.13 -15.36 -11.91
CA THR A 18 5.75 -14.89 -11.73
C THR A 18 5.54 -13.43 -12.12
N GLY A 19 6.61 -12.62 -12.16
CA GLY A 19 6.53 -11.17 -12.36
C GLY A 19 5.87 -10.40 -11.22
N LEU A 20 5.56 -11.05 -10.09
CA LEU A 20 4.88 -10.41 -8.97
C LEU A 20 5.79 -9.41 -8.27
N THR A 21 5.38 -8.16 -8.25
CA THR A 21 6.13 -7.06 -7.64
C THR A 21 5.46 -6.63 -6.34
N SER A 22 6.25 -6.15 -5.37
CA SER A 22 5.71 -5.45 -4.20
C SER A 22 5.37 -3.98 -4.47
N GLY A 23 5.53 -3.50 -5.72
CA GLY A 23 5.38 -2.09 -6.09
C GLY A 23 3.97 -1.55 -5.88
N GLU A 24 2.94 -2.28 -6.30
CA GLU A 24 1.55 -1.88 -6.10
C GLU A 24 1.18 -1.85 -4.61
N MET A 25 1.62 -2.87 -3.86
CA MET A 25 1.42 -2.95 -2.41
C MET A 25 2.12 -1.79 -1.68
N GLU A 26 3.33 -1.43 -2.11
CA GLU A 26 4.06 -0.30 -1.52
C GLU A 26 3.40 1.04 -1.87
N GLY A 27 2.84 1.16 -3.07
CA GLY A 27 2.01 2.30 -3.47
C GLY A 27 0.79 2.47 -2.57
N ILE A 28 0.05 1.38 -2.30
CA ILE A 28 -1.07 1.37 -1.37
C ILE A 28 -0.61 1.76 0.04
N ASN A 29 0.47 1.16 0.54
CA ASN A 29 1.02 1.48 1.86
C ASN A 29 1.40 2.96 2.00
N ARG A 30 1.98 3.57 0.96
CA ARG A 30 2.31 5.00 0.94
C ARG A 30 1.05 5.86 1.03
N LYS A 31 -0.01 5.52 0.29
CA LYS A 31 -1.29 6.24 0.36
C LYS A 31 -1.92 6.15 1.75
N ILE A 32 -1.96 4.96 2.35
CA ILE A 32 -2.51 4.73 3.70
C ILE A 32 -1.72 5.53 4.74
N ARG A 33 -0.39 5.50 4.68
CA ARG A 33 0.46 6.31 5.57
C ARG A 33 0.18 7.81 5.42
N GLY A 34 -0.02 8.30 4.19
CA GLY A 34 -0.42 9.70 3.95
C GLY A 34 -1.77 10.05 4.57
N LEU A 35 -2.78 9.18 4.40
CA LEU A 35 -4.10 9.35 4.99
C LEU A 35 -4.02 9.40 6.52
N LEU A 36 -3.31 8.46 7.14
CA LEU A 36 -3.13 8.40 8.59
C LEU A 36 -2.29 9.57 9.14
N ALA A 37 -1.32 10.09 8.38
CA ALA A 37 -0.56 11.27 8.79
C ALA A 37 -1.41 12.55 8.72
N SER A 38 -2.34 12.64 7.76
CA SER A 38 -3.24 13.80 7.62
C SER A 38 -4.36 13.82 8.66
N ALA A 39 -4.77 12.66 9.16
CA ALA A 39 -5.78 12.54 10.20
C ALA A 39 -5.08 12.40 11.56
N PHE A 40 -5.28 13.35 12.47
CA PHE A 40 -4.82 13.26 13.86
C PHE A 40 -5.62 12.21 14.68
N GLY A 41 -5.68 10.98 14.18
CA GLY A 41 -6.47 9.87 14.71
C GLY A 41 -7.89 9.83 14.15
N PHE A 42 -8.28 8.68 13.59
CA PHE A 42 -9.68 8.40 13.30
C PHE A 42 -10.34 7.86 14.56
N ARG A 43 -11.49 8.42 14.94
CA ARG A 43 -12.26 7.99 16.12
C ARG A 43 -12.94 6.63 15.94
N ASP A 44 -13.21 6.25 14.69
CA ASP A 44 -13.99 5.07 14.36
C ASP A 44 -13.28 4.27 13.24
N HIS A 45 -13.21 2.96 13.41
CA HIS A 45 -12.67 2.04 12.42
C HIS A 45 -13.51 1.99 11.14
N ASP A 46 -14.83 2.18 11.24
CA ASP A 46 -15.69 2.18 10.06
C ASP A 46 -15.51 3.46 9.25
N PHE A 47 -15.25 4.59 9.91
CA PHE A 47 -14.87 5.82 9.23
C PHE A 47 -13.51 5.71 8.54
N LEU A 48 -12.55 5.00 9.14
CA LEU A 48 -11.27 4.69 8.50
C LEU A 48 -11.47 3.82 7.24
N LYS A 49 -12.32 2.77 7.30
CA LYS A 49 -12.62 1.92 6.13
C LYS A 49 -13.21 2.73 4.97
N LEU A 50 -14.19 3.59 5.25
CA LEU A 50 -14.80 4.46 4.23
C LEU A 50 -13.77 5.39 3.59
N ARG A 51 -12.86 5.97 4.38
CA ARG A 51 -11.76 6.80 3.86
C ARG A 51 -10.76 6.02 3.01
N LEU A 52 -10.50 4.76 3.36
CA LEU A 52 -9.64 3.87 2.56
C LEU A 52 -10.26 3.53 1.21
N TYR A 53 -11.57 3.21 1.16
CA TYR A 53 -12.27 2.98 -0.11
C TYR A 53 -12.25 4.23 -1.00
N ALA A 54 -12.51 5.40 -0.43
CA ALA A 54 -12.46 6.67 -1.17
C ALA A 54 -11.06 7.01 -1.74
N LEU A 55 -9.98 6.48 -1.13
CA LEU A 55 -8.59 6.70 -1.55
C LEU A 55 -8.24 6.00 -2.87
N ASP A 56 -8.98 4.94 -3.22
CA ASP A 56 -8.85 4.26 -4.51
C ASP A 56 -9.79 4.83 -5.56
N ASP A 57 -11.03 5.18 -5.18
CA ASP A 57 -12.04 5.78 -6.05
C ASP A 57 -11.71 7.22 -6.52
N GLY A 58 -10.89 7.95 -5.76
CA GLY A 58 -10.46 9.32 -6.07
C GLY A 58 -9.59 9.48 -7.34
N LYS A 59 -9.32 8.39 -8.08
CA LYS A 59 -8.63 8.45 -9.38
C LYS A 59 -9.46 9.10 -10.50
N PHE A 60 -10.74 9.40 -10.28
CA PHE A 60 -11.58 10.02 -11.31
C PHE A 60 -11.65 11.55 -11.19
N LYS A 61 -11.03 12.18 -12.21
CA LYS A 61 -11.36 13.46 -12.88
C LYS A 61 -10.69 14.74 -12.38
N PHE A 62 -9.65 15.13 -13.14
CA PHE A 62 -9.56 16.51 -13.63
C PHE A 62 -10.57 16.67 -14.77
N VAL A 63 -11.51 17.62 -14.66
CA VAL A 63 -12.02 18.40 -15.80
C VAL A 63 -12.33 19.81 -15.28
N GLY A 64 -11.41 20.72 -15.55
CA GLY A 64 -11.53 22.17 -15.47
C GLY A 64 -10.60 22.73 -16.52
#